data_AF-A0A1M3BNQ6-F1
#
_entry.id   AF-A0A1M3BNQ6-F1
#
_cell.length_a   1.000
_cell.length_b   1.000
_cell.length_c   1.000
_cell.angle_alpha   90.00
_cell.angle_beta   90.00
_cell.angle_gamma   90.00
#
_symmetry.space_group_name_H-M   'P 1'
#
loop_
_entity.id
_entity.type
_entity.pdbx_description
1 polymer ?
#
loop_
_entity_poly.entity_id
_entity_poly.type
_entity_poly.pdbx_seq_one_letter_code
_entity_poly.pdbx_strand_id
1 'polypeptide(L)'
;MIAAANKIRTKPYLWGGGHGKWNDAGYDCSGAVSFALRGAKLLSTPLDSTSFETWGAPGAGRWITVYSNPGHAYAVIAGLRFDTAGGADGPRWYSSTAAAATGPFTARHPAGY
;
A
#
# COMPACT_ATOMS: atom_id res chain seq x y z
N MET A 1 10.98 4.14 1.10
CA MET A 1 9.82 3.32 0.72
C MET A 1 10.17 1.85 0.48
N ILE A 2 10.88 1.52 -0.61
CA ILE A 2 11.19 0.13 -1.01
C ILE A 2 11.87 -0.64 0.13
N ALA A 3 12.86 -0.03 0.79
CA ALA A 3 13.52 -0.65 1.94
C ALA A 3 12.57 -0.96 3.10
N ALA A 4 11.52 -0.15 3.32
CA ALA A 4 10.52 -0.42 4.35
C ALA A 4 9.54 -1.52 3.93
N ALA A 5 9.00 -1.45 2.71
CA ALA A 5 8.18 -2.52 2.14
C ALA A 5 8.91 -3.89 2.18
N ASN A 6 10.22 -3.90 1.89
CA ASN A 6 11.03 -5.11 1.98
C ASN A 6 11.14 -5.70 3.39
N LYS A 7 10.97 -4.92 4.46
CA LYS A 7 10.98 -5.44 5.84
C LYS A 7 9.74 -6.30 6.14
N ILE A 8 8.64 -6.07 5.43
CA ILE A 8 7.34 -6.71 5.71
C ILE A 8 6.86 -7.62 4.58
N ARG A 9 7.56 -7.69 3.44
CA ARG A 9 7.15 -8.47 2.24
C ARG A 9 7.03 -9.99 2.43
N THR A 10 7.42 -10.50 3.59
CA THR A 10 7.33 -11.92 3.95
C THR A 10 6.50 -12.13 5.21
N LYS A 11 5.86 -11.07 5.72
CA LYS A 11 4.94 -11.15 6.85
C LYS A 11 3.58 -11.64 6.35
N PRO A 12 2.84 -12.40 7.17
CA PRO A 12 1.53 -12.89 6.79
C PRO A 12 0.52 -11.74 6.65
N TYR A 13 -0.59 -12.04 5.99
CA TYR A 13 -1.75 -11.17 6.04
C TYR A 13 -2.35 -11.19 7.45
N LEU A 14 -2.68 -10.02 7.99
CA LEU A 14 -3.36 -9.90 9.27
C LEU A 14 -4.35 -8.75 9.18
N TRP A 15 -5.64 -9.05 9.35
CA TRP A 15 -6.69 -8.04 9.37
C TRP A 15 -6.44 -6.99 10.47
N GLY A 16 -6.40 -5.70 10.11
CA GLY A 16 -6.06 -4.60 11.03
C GLY A 16 -4.56 -4.48 11.33
N GLY A 17 -3.73 -5.36 10.78
CA GLY A 17 -2.29 -5.37 11.01
C GLY A 17 -1.62 -4.11 10.49
N GLY A 18 -0.81 -3.47 11.33
CA GLY A 18 -0.10 -2.23 10.98
C GLY A 18 -0.85 -0.92 11.30
N HIS A 19 -2.08 -0.98 11.83
CA HIS A 19 -2.87 0.21 12.21
C HIS A 19 -2.66 0.65 13.67
N GLY A 20 -2.55 -0.30 14.61
CA GLY A 20 -2.30 0.02 16.02
C GLY A 20 -0.83 0.22 16.38
N LYS A 21 0.08 -0.37 15.59
CA LYS A 21 1.53 -0.25 15.77
C LYS A 21 2.23 -0.47 14.44
N TRP A 22 3.36 0.20 14.24
CA TRP A 22 4.11 0.07 13.01
C TRP A 22 4.76 -1.30 12.84
N ASN A 23 5.33 -1.87 13.90
CA ASN A 23 5.99 -3.17 13.83
C ASN A 23 5.05 -4.27 14.31
N ASP A 24 4.27 -4.80 13.38
CA ASP A 24 3.26 -5.82 13.66
C ASP A 24 3.65 -7.24 13.22
N ALA A 25 2.89 -8.23 13.68
CA ALA A 25 3.07 -9.64 13.36
C ALA A 25 2.71 -9.94 11.89
N GLY A 26 1.74 -9.21 11.34
CA GLY A 26 1.30 -9.24 9.94
C GLY A 26 0.69 -7.90 9.54
N TYR A 27 0.32 -7.76 8.27
CA TYR A 27 -0.21 -6.50 7.74
C TYR A 27 -1.42 -6.75 6.84
N ASP A 28 -2.45 -5.91 6.95
CA ASP A 28 -3.50 -5.86 5.95
C ASP A 28 -3.09 -5.03 4.73
N CYS A 29 -3.97 -4.90 3.74
CA CYS A 29 -3.71 -4.19 2.50
C CYS A 29 -3.27 -2.74 2.74
N SER A 30 -4.08 -1.98 3.47
CA SER A 30 -3.85 -0.57 3.79
C SER A 30 -2.73 -0.35 4.81
N GLY A 31 -2.57 -1.25 5.77
CA GLY A 31 -1.47 -1.26 6.73
C GLY A 31 -0.12 -1.48 6.07
N ALA A 32 -0.06 -2.37 5.07
CA ALA A 32 1.15 -2.62 4.28
C ALA A 32 1.56 -1.38 3.46
N VAL A 33 0.60 -0.76 2.76
CA VAL A 33 0.83 0.49 2.02
C VAL A 33 1.27 1.61 2.97
N SER A 34 0.59 1.76 4.11
CA SER A 34 0.93 2.74 5.15
C SER A 34 2.36 2.56 5.65
N PHE A 35 2.80 1.33 5.93
CA PHE A 35 4.14 1.04 6.40
C PHE A 35 5.21 1.42 5.36
N ALA A 36 4.97 1.12 4.08
CA ALA A 36 5.86 1.49 3.00
C ALA A 36 6.03 3.02 2.89
N LEU A 37 4.91 3.76 2.90
CA LEU A 37 4.87 5.23 2.81
C LEU A 37 5.51 5.91 4.01
N ARG A 38 5.26 5.41 5.23
CA ARG A 38 5.96 5.87 6.44
C ARG A 38 7.48 5.75 6.30
N GLY A 39 7.95 4.63 5.75
CA GLY A 39 9.36 4.42 5.48
C GLY A 39 9.97 5.40 4.45
N ALA A 40 9.14 6.22 3.80
CA ALA A 40 9.55 7.33 2.94
C ALA A 40 9.24 8.71 3.56
N LYS A 41 8.76 8.76 4.81
CA LYS A 41 8.29 9.97 5.51
C LYS A 41 7.12 10.68 4.80
N LEU A 42 6.34 9.93 4.03
CA LEU A 42 5.14 10.44 3.33
C LEU A 42 3.86 10.29 4.15
N LEU A 43 3.97 9.64 5.32
CA LEU A 43 2.87 9.32 6.20
C LEU A 43 3.38 9.26 7.65
N SER A 44 2.64 9.86 8.59
CA SER A 44 2.94 9.85 10.02
C SER A 44 2.02 8.91 10.82
N THR A 45 0.81 8.66 10.32
CA THR A 45 -0.22 7.81 10.92
C THR A 45 -0.77 6.86 9.86
N PRO A 46 -1.05 5.59 10.16
CA PRO A 46 -1.60 4.66 9.18
C PRO A 46 -2.97 5.14 8.70
N LEU A 47 -3.30 4.81 7.45
CA LEU A 47 -4.59 5.08 6.83
C LEU A 47 -5.24 3.77 6.43
N ASP A 48 -6.56 3.69 6.56
CA ASP A 48 -7.37 2.64 5.95
C ASP A 48 -7.54 2.86 4.44
N SER A 49 -8.09 1.86 3.74
CA SER A 49 -8.22 1.90 2.28
C SER A 49 -9.12 3.03 1.79
N THR A 50 -10.21 3.33 2.51
CA THR A 50 -11.12 4.44 2.21
C THR A 50 -10.42 5.79 2.36
N SER A 51 -9.64 5.97 3.43
CA SER A 51 -8.90 7.20 3.70
C SER A 51 -7.84 7.46 2.61
N PHE A 52 -7.23 6.40 2.07
CA PHE A 52 -6.32 6.53 0.93
C PHE A 52 -6.98 7.10 -0.32
N GLU A 53 -8.29 7.00 -0.50
CA GLU A 53 -8.99 7.59 -1.66
C GLU A 53 -8.95 9.11 -1.68
N THR A 54 -8.56 9.75 -0.56
CA THR A 54 -8.43 11.21 -0.43
C THR A 54 -7.02 11.67 -0.05
N TRP A 55 -6.09 10.74 0.13
CA TRP A 55 -4.71 11.05 0.47
C TRP A 55 -3.95 11.63 -0.73
N GLY A 56 -3.08 12.62 -0.48
CA GLY A 56 -2.20 13.18 -1.51
C GLY A 56 -2.94 13.86 -2.67
N ALA A 57 -2.32 13.86 -3.84
CA ALA A 57 -2.86 14.47 -5.06
C ALA A 57 -3.62 13.43 -5.91
N PRO A 58 -4.68 13.85 -6.63
CA PRO A 58 -5.45 12.95 -7.50
C PRO A 58 -4.63 12.46 -8.70
N GLY A 59 -4.89 11.20 -9.10
CA GLY A 59 -4.31 10.60 -10.31
C GLY A 59 -3.05 9.78 -10.04
N ALA A 60 -2.56 9.13 -11.10
CA ALA A 60 -1.34 8.35 -11.05
C ALA A 60 -0.11 9.26 -10.97
N GLY A 61 0.81 8.95 -10.05
CA GLY A 61 2.09 9.62 -9.93
C GLY A 61 3.15 9.00 -10.86
N ARG A 62 4.27 9.70 -11.02
CA ARG A 62 5.38 9.24 -11.87
C ARG A 62 6.09 8.00 -11.33
N TRP A 63 6.31 7.97 -10.01
CA TRP A 63 7.09 6.91 -9.35
C TRP A 63 6.30 6.12 -8.34
N ILE A 64 5.26 6.72 -7.77
CA ILE A 64 4.47 6.19 -6.67
C ILE A 64 3.02 6.47 -6.98
N THR A 65 2.20 5.43 -7.03
CA THR A 65 0.75 5.55 -7.10
C THR A 65 0.14 4.59 -6.10
N VAL A 66 -0.66 5.09 -5.18
CA VAL A 66 -1.54 4.30 -4.33
C VAL A 66 -2.88 4.16 -5.06
N TYR A 67 -3.36 2.93 -5.14
CA TYR A 67 -4.66 2.60 -5.69
C TYR A 67 -5.51 2.08 -4.54
N SER A 68 -6.65 2.69 -4.29
CA SER A 68 -7.53 2.26 -3.21
C SER A 68 -9.01 2.39 -3.54
N ASN A 69 -9.81 1.61 -2.82
CA ASN A 69 -11.26 1.68 -2.75
C ASN A 69 -11.70 1.20 -1.35
N PRO A 70 -13.01 1.17 -1.02
CA PRO A 70 -13.45 0.75 0.31
C PRO A 70 -13.08 -0.70 0.70
N GLY A 71 -12.73 -1.55 -0.26
CA GLY A 71 -12.40 -2.96 -0.02
C GLY A 71 -10.90 -3.29 -0.02
N HIS A 72 -10.05 -2.47 -0.67
CA HIS A 72 -8.64 -2.82 -0.84
C HIS A 72 -7.75 -1.61 -1.13
N ALA A 73 -6.47 -1.71 -0.75
CA ALA A 73 -5.44 -0.74 -1.11
C ALA A 73 -4.14 -1.44 -1.51
N TYR A 74 -3.50 -0.94 -2.56
CA TYR A 74 -2.17 -1.38 -3.00
C TYR A 74 -1.38 -0.18 -3.54
N ALA A 75 -0.08 -0.36 -3.77
CA ALA A 75 0.74 0.69 -4.36
C ALA A 75 1.59 0.18 -5.53
N VAL A 76 1.74 0.99 -6.56
CA VAL A 76 2.77 0.81 -7.58
C VAL A 76 3.93 1.75 -7.24
N ILE A 77 5.11 1.17 -7.03
CA ILE A 77 6.32 1.88 -6.60
C ILE A 77 7.43 1.49 -7.56
N ALA A 78 7.97 2.48 -8.28
CA ALA A 78 9.01 2.28 -9.29
C ALA A 78 8.67 1.17 -10.31
N GLY A 79 7.41 1.11 -10.74
CA GLY A 79 6.92 0.15 -11.72
C GLY A 79 6.60 -1.25 -11.17
N LEU A 80 6.73 -1.48 -9.86
CA LEU A 80 6.37 -2.75 -9.22
C LEU A 80 5.15 -2.58 -8.31
N ARG A 81 4.25 -3.56 -8.33
CA ARG A 81 3.08 -3.57 -7.44
C ARG A 81 3.46 -4.15 -6.09
N PHE A 82 3.21 -3.40 -5.02
CA PHE A 82 3.23 -3.86 -3.65
C PHE A 82 1.78 -4.06 -3.18
N ASP A 83 1.40 -5.31 -2.93
CA ASP A 83 0.01 -5.71 -2.74
C ASP A 83 -0.08 -6.91 -1.79
N THR A 84 -1.16 -7.01 -1.02
CA THR A 84 -1.50 -8.22 -0.25
C THR A 84 -2.41 -9.17 -1.01
N ALA A 85 -3.00 -8.73 -2.13
CA ALA A 85 -3.68 -9.59 -3.09
C ALA A 85 -2.67 -10.19 -4.10
N GLY A 86 -3.12 -11.18 -4.87
CA GLY A 86 -2.28 -11.86 -5.87
C GLY A 86 -1.71 -13.22 -5.45
N GLY A 87 -2.25 -13.83 -4.38
CA GLY A 87 -2.03 -15.24 -4.03
C GLY A 87 -0.93 -15.49 -2.98
N ALA A 88 -0.21 -14.46 -2.53
CA ALA A 88 0.68 -14.57 -1.38
C ALA A 88 -0.08 -14.38 -0.06
N ASP A 89 0.40 -15.02 1.01
CA ASP A 89 -0.02 -14.70 2.38
C ASP A 89 0.66 -13.40 2.83
N GLY A 90 -0.04 -12.28 2.62
CA GLY A 90 0.42 -10.94 3.03
C GLY A 90 1.15 -10.16 1.94
N PRO A 91 1.86 -9.07 2.33
CA PRO A 91 2.40 -8.11 1.38
C PRO A 91 3.47 -8.73 0.48
N ARG A 92 3.40 -8.50 -0.83
CA ARG A 92 4.37 -9.04 -1.80
C ARG A 92 4.59 -8.07 -2.95
N TRP A 93 5.78 -8.18 -3.57
CA TRP A 93 6.10 -7.50 -4.81
C TRP A 93 5.68 -8.34 -6.01
N TYR A 94 5.09 -7.68 -7.00
CA TYR A 94 4.72 -8.27 -8.29
C TYR A 94 5.26 -7.41 -9.43
N SER A 95 5.71 -8.06 -10.51
CA SER A 95 6.18 -7.40 -11.74
C SER A 95 5.03 -6.84 -12.58
N SER A 96 3.85 -7.48 -12.54
CA SER A 96 2.64 -6.91 -13.10
C SER A 96 2.05 -5.84 -12.17
N THR A 97 1.70 -4.70 -12.75
CA THR A 97 1.07 -3.57 -12.04
C THR A 97 -0.45 -3.60 -12.06
N ALA A 98 -1.07 -4.52 -12.82
CA ALA A 98 -2.51 -4.67 -12.86
C ALA A 98 -3.07 -4.98 -11.46
N ALA A 99 -4.27 -4.50 -11.14
CA ALA A 99 -4.91 -4.84 -9.86
C ALA A 99 -5.17 -6.36 -9.78
N ALA A 100 -4.89 -6.97 -8.62
CA ALA A 100 -5.29 -8.35 -8.34
C ALA A 100 -6.65 -8.44 -7.64
N ALA A 101 -7.06 -7.37 -6.95
CA ALA A 101 -8.38 -7.25 -6.35
C ALA A 101 -9.38 -6.64 -7.34
N THR A 102 -10.67 -6.88 -7.12
CA THR A 102 -11.77 -6.42 -7.99
C THR A 102 -12.23 -5.00 -7.64
N GLY A 103 -12.88 -4.36 -8.60
CA GLY A 103 -13.52 -3.05 -8.43
C GLY A 103 -12.71 -1.89 -9.03
N PRO A 104 -13.36 -0.72 -9.20
CA PRO A 104 -12.66 0.50 -9.57
C PRO A 104 -11.73 0.92 -8.43
N PHE A 105 -10.58 1.48 -8.79
CA PHE A 105 -9.61 2.02 -7.82
C PHE A 105 -9.39 3.50 -8.07
N THR A 106 -9.44 4.27 -6.99
CA THR A 106 -9.02 5.66 -6.96
C THR A 106 -7.50 5.71 -6.91
N ALA A 107 -6.88 6.37 -7.90
CA ALA A 107 -5.44 6.57 -7.93
C ALA A 107 -5.06 7.87 -7.21
N ARG A 108 -4.09 7.78 -6.31
CA ARG A 108 -3.50 8.89 -5.56
C ARG A 108 -1.99 8.81 -5.55
N HIS A 109 -1.31 9.93 -5.43
CA HIS A 109 0.14 9.98 -5.32
C HIS A 109 0.61 11.03 -4.31
N PRO A 110 1.86 10.92 -3.80
CA PRO A 110 2.41 11.93 -2.91
C PRO A 110 2.42 13.31 -3.57
N ALA A 111 1.92 14.32 -2.87
CA ALA A 111 1.95 15.69 -3.39
C ALA A 111 3.39 16.21 -3.50
N GLY A 112 3.71 16.87 -4.63
CA GLY A 112 4.96 17.59 -4.82
C GLY A 112 6.17 16.76 -5.30
N TYR A 113 5.97 15.55 -5.84
CA TYR A 113 7.03 14.66 -6.33
C TYR A 113 6.71 14.00 -7.67
#